data_AF-N9VZT8-F1
#
_entry.id   AF-N9VZT8-F1
#
_cell.length_a   1.000
_cell.length_b   1.000
_cell.length_c   1.000
_cell.angle_alpha   90.00
_cell.angle_beta   90.00
_cell.angle_gamma   90.00
#
_symmetry.space_group_name_H-M   'P 1'
#
loop_
_entity.id
_entity.type
_entity.pdbx_description
1 polymer ?
#
loop_
_entity_poly.entity_id
_entity_poly.type
_entity_poly.pdbx_seq_one_letter_code
_entity_poly.pdbx_strand_id
1 'polypeptide(L)'
;MIVNGVLNQIEGRICDLSEGGARIDGASMPARSRCEIHYGGQVVYAVVMWSEFDRMGVRFPYELSHGPLFNALERARSAASAHPAQIFLSNRSAGFGRRGLS
;
A
#
# COMPACT_ATOMS: atom_id res chain seq x y z
N MET A 1 -7.93 -38.80 -9.20
CA MET A 1 -7.82 -37.66 -10.14
C MET A 1 -7.40 -36.46 -9.31
N ILE A 2 -6.18 -35.93 -9.51
CA ILE A 2 -5.64 -34.84 -8.69
C ILE A 2 -5.78 -33.54 -9.48
N VAL A 3 -6.54 -32.58 -8.95
CA VAL A 3 -6.68 -31.25 -9.55
C VAL A 3 -5.42 -30.45 -9.22
N ASN A 4 -4.51 -30.32 -10.19
CA ASN A 4 -3.29 -29.51 -10.09
C ASN A 4 -3.56 -28.08 -10.56
N GLY A 5 -4.29 -27.31 -9.76
CA GLY A 5 -4.48 -25.88 -10.01
C GLY A 5 -5.95 -25.48 -10.14
N VAL A 6 -6.64 -25.42 -9.00
CA VAL A 6 -7.79 -24.53 -8.91
C VAL A 6 -7.21 -23.12 -8.87
N LEU A 7 -7.40 -22.35 -9.95
CA LEU A 7 -7.28 -20.89 -9.95
C LEU A 7 -8.33 -20.37 -8.96
N ASN A 8 -7.99 -20.36 -7.68
CA ASN A 8 -8.86 -19.80 -6.66
C ASN A 8 -8.76 -18.29 -6.79
N GLN A 9 -9.74 -17.67 -7.45
CA GLN A 9 -9.84 -16.23 -7.48
C GLN A 9 -10.28 -15.77 -6.08
N ILE A 10 -9.33 -15.23 -5.32
CA ILE A 10 -9.59 -14.67 -4.00
C ILE A 10 -9.57 -13.16 -4.15
N GLU A 11 -10.70 -12.52 -3.84
CA GLU A 11 -10.75 -11.06 -3.78
C GLU A 11 -10.04 -10.59 -2.52
N GLY A 12 -9.11 -9.64 -2.68
CA GLY A 12 -8.34 -9.07 -1.58
C GLY A 12 -8.12 -7.58 -1.79
N ARG A 13 -7.95 -6.86 -0.69
CA ARG A 13 -7.65 -5.43 -0.69
C ARG A 13 -6.16 -5.23 -0.47
N ILE A 14 -5.51 -4.49 -1.36
CA ILE A 14 -4.14 -4.02 -1.14
C ILE A 14 -4.18 -2.90 -0.10
N CYS A 15 -3.62 -3.16 1.07
CA CYS A 15 -3.60 -2.22 2.19
C CYS A 15 -2.28 -1.45 2.29
N ASP A 16 -1.17 -2.07 1.90
CA ASP A 16 0.15 -1.46 1.83
C ASP A 16 0.82 -1.89 0.53
N LEU A 17 1.45 -0.94 -0.16
CA LEU A 17 2.08 -1.18 -1.46
C LEU A 17 3.45 -0.52 -1.49
N SER A 18 4.44 -1.26 -1.99
CA SER A 18 5.81 -0.82 -2.21
C SER A 18 6.28 -1.23 -3.61
N GLU A 19 7.45 -0.77 -4.03
CA GLU A 19 8.08 -1.21 -5.29
C GLU A 19 8.34 -2.72 -5.30
N GLY A 20 8.67 -3.31 -4.15
CA GLY A 20 9.12 -4.70 -4.04
C GLY A 20 8.05 -5.69 -3.55
N GLY A 21 6.88 -5.22 -3.14
CA GLY A 21 5.84 -6.09 -2.60
C GLY A 21 4.59 -5.35 -2.13
N ALA A 22 3.63 -6.10 -1.65
CA ALA A 22 2.38 -5.58 -1.14
C ALA A 22 1.87 -6.39 0.05
N ARG A 23 1.04 -5.76 0.88
CA ARG A 23 0.19 -6.44 1.86
C ARG A 23 -1.23 -6.51 1.30
N ILE A 24 -1.79 -7.72 1.31
CA ILE A 24 -3.14 -8.01 0.85
C ILE A 24 -3.95 -8.51 2.05
N ASP A 25 -5.02 -7.80 2.38
CA ASP A 25 -6.01 -8.22 3.39
C ASP A 25 -7.24 -8.83 2.69
N GLY A 26 -7.96 -9.73 3.35
CA GLY A 26 -9.07 -10.51 2.79
C GLY A 26 -8.66 -11.76 2.00
N ALA A 27 -7.35 -11.99 1.83
CA ALA A 27 -6.81 -13.14 1.12
C ALA A 27 -5.69 -13.82 1.93
N SER A 28 -5.64 -15.14 1.84
CA SER A 28 -4.63 -15.98 2.50
C SER A 28 -4.23 -17.12 1.59
N MET A 29 -2.92 -17.36 1.48
CA MET A 29 -2.33 -18.42 0.69
C MET A 29 -1.09 -18.97 1.39
N PRO A 30 -0.72 -20.25 1.24
CA PRO A 30 0.46 -20.78 1.91
C PRO A 30 1.71 -19.99 1.56
N ALA A 31 2.58 -19.75 2.56
CA ALA A 31 3.86 -19.10 2.32
C ALA A 31 4.64 -19.80 1.20
N ARG A 32 5.35 -19.02 0.39
CA ARG A 32 6.10 -19.43 -0.81
C ARG A 32 5.25 -19.83 -2.01
N SER A 33 3.93 -19.78 -1.90
CA SER A 33 3.04 -19.93 -3.06
C SER A 33 3.23 -18.79 -4.05
N ARG A 34 3.08 -19.08 -5.34
CA ARG A 34 3.02 -18.06 -6.40
C ARG A 34 1.58 -17.64 -6.60
N CYS A 35 1.35 -16.35 -6.77
CA CYS A 35 0.04 -15.80 -7.06
C CYS A 35 0.11 -14.74 -8.16
N GLU A 36 -1.04 -14.52 -8.79
CA GLU A 36 -1.26 -13.51 -9.81
C GLU A 36 -2.18 -12.43 -9.22
N ILE A 37 -1.74 -11.17 -9.30
CA ILE A 37 -2.51 -10.02 -8.84
C ILE A 37 -3.07 -9.34 -10.08
N HIS A 38 -4.39 -9.39 -10.23
CA HIS A 38 -5.10 -8.72 -11.32
C HIS A 38 -5.52 -7.33 -10.86
N TYR A 39 -4.98 -6.27 -11.47
CA TYR A 39 -5.30 -4.89 -11.12
C TYR A 39 -5.32 -4.00 -12.37
N GLY A 40 -6.43 -3.30 -12.61
CA GLY A 40 -6.55 -2.35 -13.71
C GLY A 40 -6.29 -2.95 -15.10
N GLY A 41 -6.66 -4.22 -15.31
CA GLY A 41 -6.41 -4.94 -16.57
C GLY A 41 -4.99 -5.47 -16.75
N GLN A 42 -4.09 -5.24 -15.78
CA GLN A 42 -2.74 -5.80 -15.77
C GLN A 42 -2.62 -6.93 -14.74
N VAL A 43 -1.78 -7.92 -15.05
CA VAL A 43 -1.40 -9.00 -14.13
C VAL A 43 0.00 -8.76 -13.60
N VAL A 44 0.18 -8.85 -12.29
CA VAL A 44 1.48 -8.79 -11.62
C VAL A 44 1.72 -10.10 -10.88
N TYR A 45 2.86 -10.73 -11.15
CA TYR A 45 3.27 -11.96 -10.47
C TYR A 45 3.89 -11.64 -9.11
N ALA A 46 3.53 -12.43 -8.10
CA ALA A 46 4.10 -12.28 -6.76
C ALA A 46 4.30 -13.64 -6.07
N VAL A 47 5.14 -13.63 -5.03
CA VAL A 47 5.39 -14.78 -4.15
C VAL A 47 4.96 -14.40 -2.74
N VAL A 48 4.14 -15.25 -2.12
CA VAL A 48 3.73 -15.07 -0.72
C VAL A 48 4.95 -15.25 0.18
N MET A 49 5.29 -14.24 0.96
CA MET A 49 6.41 -14.27 1.90
C MET A 49 5.97 -14.71 3.29
N TRP A 50 4.79 -14.27 3.71
CA TRP A 50 4.16 -14.64 4.97
C TRP A 50 2.64 -14.64 4.77
N SER A 51 1.93 -15.43 5.58
CA SER A 51 0.48 -15.53 5.52
C SER A 51 -0.08 -15.75 6.91
N GLU A 52 -1.19 -15.08 7.19
CA GLU A 52 -2.03 -15.24 8.36
C GLU A 52 -3.46 -15.61 7.90
N PHE A 53 -4.43 -15.63 8.81
CA PHE A 53 -5.80 -16.08 8.50
C PHE A 53 -6.51 -15.21 7.44
N ASP A 54 -6.35 -13.89 7.51
CA ASP A 54 -7.06 -12.92 6.68
C ASP A 54 -6.13 -11.95 5.93
N ARG A 55 -4.82 -12.18 5.98
CA ARG A 55 -3.83 -11.29 5.38
C ARG A 55 -2.59 -12.05 4.97
N MET A 56 -1.96 -11.54 3.93
CA MET A 56 -0.68 -12.06 3.47
C MET A 56 0.21 -10.94 2.95
N GLY A 57 1.50 -11.14 3.10
CA GLY A 57 2.51 -10.29 2.47
C GLY A 57 3.07 -10.98 1.26
N VAL A 58 3.10 -10.28 0.13
CA VAL A 58 3.64 -10.78 -1.12
C VAL A 58 4.84 -9.95 -1.56
N ARG A 59 5.79 -10.61 -2.21
CA ARG A 59 6.97 -9.97 -2.80
C ARG A 59 6.91 -10.12 -4.32
N PHE A 60 7.19 -9.03 -5.02
CA PHE A 60 7.32 -9.04 -6.47
C PHE A 60 8.70 -9.60 -6.87
N PRO A 61 8.78 -10.44 -7.92
CA PRO A 61 10.06 -10.91 -8.44
C PRO A 61 10.94 -9.77 -8.97
N TYR A 62 10.31 -8.72 -9.49
CA TYR A 62 10.93 -7.51 -9.99
C TYR A 62 10.19 -6.29 -9.43
N GLU A 63 10.91 -5.19 -9.25
CA GLU A 63 10.30 -3.96 -8.76
C GLU A 63 9.25 -3.40 -9.73
N LEU A 64 8.16 -2.88 -9.17
CA LEU A 64 7.17 -2.14 -9.95
C LEU A 64 7.83 -0.87 -10.51
N SER A 65 7.90 -0.78 -11.83
CA SER A 65 8.46 0.38 -12.55
C SER A 65 7.44 1.10 -13.43
N HIS A 66 6.34 0.43 -13.78
CA HIS A 66 5.29 0.97 -14.66
C HIS A 66 3.97 0.20 -14.48
N GLY A 67 2.90 0.75 -15.06
CA GLY A 67 1.58 0.12 -15.10
C GLY A 67 0.60 0.64 -14.03
N PRO A 68 -0.66 0.16 -14.04
CA PRO A 68 -1.72 0.66 -13.14
C PRO A 68 -1.40 0.51 -11.66
N LEU A 69 -0.73 -0.58 -11.28
CA LEU A 69 -0.32 -0.84 -9.90
C LEU A 69 0.78 0.13 -9.44
N PHE A 70 1.78 0.40 -10.29
CA PHE A 70 2.79 1.42 -10.05
C PHE A 70 2.17 2.82 -9.96
N ASN A 71 1.22 3.16 -10.84
CA ASN A 71 0.48 4.43 -10.76
C ASN A 71 -0.35 4.54 -9.47
N ALA A 72 -0.84 3.43 -8.92
CA ALA A 72 -1.49 3.42 -7.61
C ALA A 72 -0.48 3.66 -6.48
N LEU A 73 0.72 3.07 -6.56
CA LEU A 73 1.81 3.33 -5.63
C LEU A 73 2.23 4.81 -5.64
N GLU A 74 2.47 5.38 -6.81
CA GLU A 74 2.87 6.79 -6.95
C GLU A 74 1.80 7.76 -6.41
N ARG A 75 0.51 7.44 -6.62
CA ARG A 75 -0.60 8.21 -6.02
C ARG A 75 -0.63 8.08 -4.50
N ALA A 76 -0.45 6.87 -3.96
CA ALA A 76 -0.41 6.65 -2.51
C ALA A 76 0.78 7.37 -1.85
N ARG A 77 1.97 7.30 -2.48
CA ARG A 77 3.16 8.05 -2.07
C ARG A 77 2.93 9.56 -2.10
N SER A 78 2.39 10.09 -3.19
CA SER A 78 2.10 11.52 -3.33
C SER A 78 1.10 12.02 -2.28
N ALA A 79 0.10 11.19 -1.93
CA ALA A 79 -0.87 11.50 -0.88
C ALA A 79 -0.25 11.47 0.53
N ALA A 80 0.65 10.50 0.80
CA ALA A 80 1.37 10.42 2.07
C ALA A 80 2.33 11.60 2.27
N SER A 81 2.99 12.05 1.20
CA SER A 81 3.90 13.21 1.21
C SER A 81 3.19 14.56 1.46
N ALA A 82 1.87 14.62 1.30
CA ALA A 82 1.09 15.87 1.46
C ALA A 82 0.78 16.22 2.93
N HIS A 83 1.06 15.36 3.91
CA HIS A 83 0.83 15.65 5.34
C HIS A 83 2.08 15.29 6.16
N PRO A 84 2.91 16.30 6.57
CA PRO A 84 2.67 16.97 7.85
C PRO A 84 3.07 18.47 7.92
N ALA A 85 3.33 19.16 6.81
CA ALA A 85 3.96 20.50 6.85
C ALA A 85 2.99 21.70 6.99
N GLN A 86 1.68 21.51 6.83
CA GLN A 86 0.74 22.66 6.74
C GLN A 86 0.03 23.03 8.04
N ILE A 87 0.17 22.26 9.12
CA ILE A 87 -0.55 22.53 10.39
C ILE A 87 0.25 23.50 11.29
N PHE A 88 1.56 23.68 11.08
CA PHE A 88 2.42 24.41 12.04
C PHE A 88 2.70 25.89 11.72
N LEU A 89 2.17 26.45 10.63
CA LEU A 89 2.47 27.84 10.22
C LEU A 89 1.32 28.84 10.42
N SER A 90 0.13 28.40 10.80
CA SER A 90 -1.04 29.29 10.94
C SER A 90 -1.26 29.89 12.34
N ASN A 91 -0.44 29.55 13.35
CA ASN A 91 -0.55 30.14 14.68
C ASN A 91 0.57 31.15 15.00
N ARG A 92 0.85 32.08 14.08
CA ARG A 92 1.48 33.35 14.47
C ARG A 92 0.37 34.27 14.96
N SER A 93 -0.02 34.10 16.23
CA SER A 93 -0.82 35.10 16.94
C SER A 93 -0.01 36.41 16.99
N ALA A 94 -0.39 37.33 16.12
CA ALA A 94 0.02 38.72 16.18
C ALA A 94 -0.57 39.37 17.44
N GLY A 95 0.25 40.11 18.18
CA GLY A 95 -0.22 41.07 19.20
C GLY A 95 0.36 40.85 20.58
N PHE A 96 1.56 41.37 20.84
CA PHE A 96 1.96 41.72 22.21
C PHE A 96 1.97 43.25 22.34
N GLY A 97 0.78 43.79 22.61
CA GLY A 97 0.53 45.20 22.87
C GLY A 97 0.46 45.48 24.38
N ARG A 98 1.31 46.42 24.81
CA ARG A 98 1.13 47.43 25.88
C ARG A 98 0.29 47.05 27.12
N ARG A 99 0.92 47.05 28.29
CA ARG A 99 0.31 47.59 29.53
C ARG A 99 1.38 48.25 30.40
N GLY A 100 1.27 49.56 30.57
CA GLY A 100 1.92 50.28 31.65
C GLY A 100 1.14 50.11 32.95
N LEU A 101 1.81 50.25 34.08
CA LEU A 101 1.23 50.59 35.37
C LEU A 101 2.25 51.45 36.12
N SER A 102 1.72 52.57 36.63
CA SER A 102 2.32 53.49 37.59
C SER A 102 2.55 52.83 38.96
#